data_AF-A0A7E6F1D1-F1
#
_entry.id   AF-A0A7E6F1D1-F1
#
_cell.length_a   1.000
_cell.length_b   1.000
_cell.length_c   1.000
_cell.angle_alpha   90.00
_cell.angle_beta   90.00
_cell.angle_gamma   90.00
#
_symmetry.space_group_name_H-M   'P 1'
#
loop_
_entity.id
_entity.type
_entity.pdbx_description
1 polymer ?
#
loop_
_entity_poly.entity_id
_entity_poly.type
_entity_poly.pdbx_seq_one_letter_code
_entity_poly.pdbx_strand_id
1 'polypeptide(L)'
;MNNNTFKRSPIYKYWNILPIEKVKLALRKNNTDVHSLIFDGRGTTYKSWFSDSRLISTPWFGNLSANYNLYFNEERFAIWPHTLYSAMKAQKKDGNNTGYAVHYRENLKNASERNYVDAMDIYILLT
;
A
#
# COMPACT_ATOMS: atom_id res chain seq x y z
N MET A 1 -9.30 8.46 19.93
CA MET A 1 -9.60 7.33 19.03
C MET A 1 -8.80 7.53 17.76
N ASN A 2 -7.76 6.73 17.52
CA ASN A 2 -7.00 6.81 16.28
C ASN A 2 -7.80 6.06 15.21
N ASN A 3 -8.64 6.81 14.50
CA ASN A 3 -9.38 6.32 13.35
C ASN A 3 -8.39 6.18 12.19
N ASN A 4 -7.65 5.08 12.17
CA ASN A 4 -6.77 4.80 11.05
C ASN A 4 -7.62 4.63 9.78
N THR A 5 -7.34 5.42 8.75
CA THR A 5 -8.14 5.45 7.51
C THR A 5 -7.34 4.88 6.35
N PHE A 6 -7.96 4.00 5.57
CA PHE A 6 -7.49 3.69 4.21
C PHE A 6 -8.44 4.37 3.25
N LYS A 7 -7.94 5.40 2.57
CA LYS A 7 -8.73 6.14 1.57
C LYS A 7 -8.30 5.64 0.20
N ARG A 8 -9.14 4.77 -0.38
CA ARG A 8 -9.07 4.54 -1.83
C ARG A 8 -9.59 5.79 -2.52
N SER A 9 -8.72 6.49 -3.23
CA SER A 9 -9.16 7.60 -4.05
C SER A 9 -10.22 7.11 -5.05
N PRO A 10 -11.38 7.78 -5.21
CA PRO A 10 -12.42 7.40 -6.18
C PRO A 10 -11.90 7.29 -7.62
N ILE A 11 -10.72 7.85 -7.87
CA ILE A 11 -9.91 7.73 -9.08
C ILE A 11 -9.85 6.30 -9.64
N TYR A 12 -9.90 5.24 -8.83
CA TYR A 12 -9.92 3.86 -9.37
C TYR A 12 -11.10 3.59 -10.32
N LYS A 13 -12.21 4.33 -10.19
CA LYS A 13 -13.38 4.24 -11.07
C LYS A 13 -13.12 4.84 -12.45
N TYR A 14 -12.15 5.75 -12.56
CA TYR A 14 -11.79 6.46 -13.78
C TYR A 14 -10.50 5.91 -14.40
N TRP A 15 -10.01 4.77 -13.93
CA TRP A 15 -8.71 4.22 -14.32
C TRP A 15 -8.56 4.06 -15.84
N ASN A 16 -9.62 3.60 -16.51
CA ASN A 16 -9.60 3.30 -17.95
C ASN A 16 -9.63 4.55 -18.84
N ILE A 17 -9.87 5.74 -18.29
CA ILE A 17 -9.97 6.99 -19.06
C ILE A 17 -8.86 7.99 -18.71
N LEU A 18 -8.13 7.77 -17.61
CA LEU A 18 -7.05 8.64 -17.19
C LEU A 18 -5.73 8.22 -17.85
N PRO A 19 -4.88 9.17 -18.28
CA PRO A 19 -3.54 8.90 -18.77
C PRO A 19 -2.59 8.62 -17.60
N ILE A 20 -2.75 7.45 -16.98
CA ILE A 20 -2.02 7.09 -15.77
C ILE A 20 -0.58 6.74 -16.11
N GLU A 21 0.36 7.58 -15.66
CA GLU A 21 1.79 7.28 -15.80
C GLU A 21 2.34 6.54 -14.58
N LYS A 22 2.08 7.08 -13.39
CA LYS A 22 2.61 6.53 -12.15
C LYS A 22 1.55 6.47 -11.07
N VAL A 23 1.68 5.49 -10.20
CA VAL A 23 0.84 5.32 -9.02
C VAL A 23 1.72 5.42 -7.79
N LYS A 24 1.41 6.34 -6.88
CA LYS A 24 2.10 6.48 -5.59
C LYS A 24 1.23 5.90 -4.48
N LEU A 25 1.80 4.96 -3.73
CA LEU A 25 1.27 4.52 -2.45
C LEU A 25 2.05 5.24 -1.35
N ALA A 26 1.37 5.99 -0.49
CA ALA A 26 1.98 6.68 0.65
C ALA A 26 1.45 6.13 1.98
N LEU A 27 2.37 5.87 2.90
CA LEU A 27 2.08 5.57 4.30
C LEU A 27 2.21 6.86 5.10
N ARG A 28 1.19 7.20 5.89
CA ARG A 28 1.13 8.47 6.62
C ARG A 28 0.97 8.30 8.11
N LYS A 29 1.72 9.08 8.88
CA LYS A 29 1.60 9.19 10.34
C LYS A 29 1.59 10.67 10.73
N ASN A 30 0.68 11.08 11.59
CA ASN A 30 0.48 12.48 11.98
C ASN A 30 0.40 13.42 10.76
N ASN A 31 -0.41 13.04 9.76
CA ASN A 31 -0.56 13.76 8.49
C ASN A 31 0.75 14.00 7.70
N THR A 32 1.80 13.22 7.93
CA THR A 32 3.07 13.32 7.18
C THR A 32 3.37 12.00 6.47
N ASP A 33 3.89 12.05 5.25
CA ASP A 33 4.39 10.86 4.54
C ASP A 33 5.60 10.29 5.30
N VAL A 34 5.47 9.09 5.85
CA VAL A 34 6.58 8.38 6.52
C VAL A 34 7.28 7.39 5.59
N HIS A 35 6.56 6.91 4.56
CA HIS A 35 7.14 6.12 3.49
C HIS A 35 6.28 6.21 2.24
N SER A 36 6.87 6.01 1.06
CA SER A 36 6.10 5.90 -0.18
C SER A 36 6.74 4.97 -1.19
N LEU A 37 5.90 4.31 -1.97
CA LEU A 37 6.28 3.51 -3.12
C LEU A 37 5.68 4.12 -4.39
N ILE A 38 6.45 4.13 -5.47
CA ILE A 38 6.04 4.59 -6.79
C ILE A 38 6.08 3.41 -7.75
N PHE A 39 4.99 3.21 -8.48
CA PHE A 39 4.82 2.16 -9.48
C PHE A 39 4.59 2.77 -10.86
N ASP A 40 5.04 2.08 -11.90
CA ASP A 40 4.66 2.33 -13.29
C ASP A 40 3.19 1.94 -13.47
N GLY A 41 2.34 2.94 -13.71
CA GLY A 41 0.90 2.76 -13.89
C GLY A 41 0.48 2.53 -15.34
N ARG A 42 1.40 2.67 -16.31
CA ARG A 42 1.05 2.62 -17.74
C ARG A 42 0.58 1.23 -18.14
N GLY A 43 -0.54 1.18 -18.87
CA GLY A 43 -1.14 -0.07 -19.35
C GLY A 43 -1.63 -1.00 -18.23
N THR A 44 -1.75 -0.51 -17.01
CA THR A 44 -2.28 -1.29 -15.87
C THR A 44 -3.78 -1.06 -15.71
N THR A 45 -4.43 -1.95 -14.96
CA THR A 45 -5.77 -1.74 -14.43
C THR A 45 -5.70 -1.33 -12.97
N TYR A 46 -6.81 -0.86 -12.41
CA TYR A 46 -6.94 -0.57 -10.99
C TYR A 46 -6.65 -1.77 -10.05
N LYS A 47 -6.56 -3.00 -10.61
CA LYS A 47 -6.21 -4.23 -9.88
C LYS A 47 -4.78 -4.72 -10.14
N SER A 48 -4.06 -4.20 -11.14
CA SER A 48 -2.81 -4.80 -11.61
C SER A 48 -1.57 -3.91 -11.48
N TRP A 49 -1.71 -2.66 -11.06
CA TRP A 49 -0.58 -1.73 -10.89
C TRP A 49 0.33 -2.08 -9.69
N PHE A 50 -0.22 -2.77 -8.69
CA PHE A 50 0.48 -3.11 -7.46
C PHE A 50 1.23 -4.45 -7.61
N SER A 51 2.35 -4.42 -8.33
CA SER A 51 3.23 -5.57 -8.53
C SER A 51 4.71 -5.17 -8.43
N ASP A 52 5.59 -6.14 -8.10
CA ASP A 52 7.03 -5.88 -8.02
C ASP A 52 7.59 -5.40 -9.38
N SER A 53 7.15 -6.04 -10.47
CA SER A 53 7.61 -5.74 -11.83
C SER A 53 7.27 -4.32 -12.32
N ARG A 54 6.41 -3.61 -11.59
CA ARG A 54 6.03 -2.22 -11.85
C ARG A 54 6.68 -1.25 -10.87
N LEU A 55 7.35 -1.72 -9.83
CA LEU A 55 7.93 -0.86 -8.81
C LEU A 55 9.11 -0.05 -9.38
N ILE A 56 9.00 1.28 -9.29
CA ILE A 56 10.03 2.23 -9.73
C ILE A 56 10.92 2.65 -8.54
N SER A 57 10.32 2.86 -7.37
CA SER A 57 11.03 3.30 -6.16
C SER A 57 11.64 2.14 -5.39
N THR A 58 12.74 2.36 -4.67
CA THR A 58 13.28 1.37 -3.73
C THR A 58 12.44 1.30 -2.44
N PRO A 59 11.98 0.11 -2.01
CA PRO A 59 11.23 -0.05 -0.76
C PRO A 59 12.16 0.01 0.46
N TRP A 60 11.59 0.11 1.67
CA TRP A 60 12.37 0.19 2.92
C TRP A 60 13.27 -1.01 3.21
N PHE A 61 13.03 -2.14 2.53
CA PHE A 61 13.80 -3.37 2.68
C PHE A 61 14.85 -3.57 1.58
N GLY A 62 15.12 -2.54 0.79
CA GLY A 62 16.16 -2.59 -0.25
C GLY A 62 15.77 -3.46 -1.44
N ASN A 63 16.76 -4.11 -2.06
CA ASN A 63 16.62 -4.82 -3.34
C ASN A 63 16.21 -6.29 -3.20
N LEU A 64 15.54 -6.64 -2.11
CA LEU A 64 15.06 -8.00 -1.87
C LEU A 64 13.78 -8.25 -2.67
N SER A 65 13.66 -9.43 -3.28
CA SER A 65 12.41 -9.86 -3.90
C SER A 65 11.28 -9.91 -2.87
N ALA A 66 10.06 -9.61 -3.32
CA ALA A 66 8.87 -9.61 -2.47
C ALA A 66 7.62 -9.94 -3.27
N ASN A 67 6.65 -10.58 -2.62
CA ASN A 67 5.34 -10.82 -3.20
C ASN A 67 4.40 -9.63 -2.92
N TYR A 68 3.91 -9.00 -3.97
CA TYR A 68 2.95 -7.90 -3.91
C TYR A 68 1.55 -8.45 -4.22
N ASN A 69 0.64 -8.32 -3.26
CA ASN A 69 -0.71 -8.87 -3.38
C ASN A 69 -1.76 -7.78 -3.14
N LEU A 70 -2.66 -7.63 -4.10
CA LEU A 70 -3.84 -6.77 -4.01
C LEU A 70 -5.12 -7.62 -4.02
N TYR A 71 -5.74 -7.74 -2.85
CA TYR A 71 -7.05 -8.35 -2.68
C TYR A 71 -8.11 -7.25 -2.73
N PHE A 72 -8.48 -6.86 -3.95
CA PHE A 72 -9.28 -5.65 -4.18
C PHE A 72 -10.64 -5.64 -3.44
N ASN A 73 -11.33 -6.79 -3.39
CA ASN A 73 -12.64 -6.93 -2.74
C ASN A 73 -12.54 -6.87 -1.21
N GLU A 74 -11.41 -7.31 -0.65
CA GLU A 74 -11.13 -7.29 0.79
C GLU A 74 -10.49 -5.97 1.24
N GLU A 75 -10.26 -5.03 0.32
CA GLU A 75 -9.53 -3.79 0.58
C GLU A 75 -8.15 -4.05 1.22
N ARG A 76 -7.50 -5.14 0.82
CA ARG A 76 -6.25 -5.61 1.43
C ARG A 76 -5.08 -5.51 0.46
N PHE A 77 -4.02 -4.86 0.92
CA PHE A 77 -2.72 -4.79 0.27
C PHE A 77 -1.70 -5.48 1.17
N ALA A 78 -0.84 -6.30 0.57
CA ALA A 78 0.23 -6.94 1.29
C ALA A 78 1.51 -6.97 0.46
N ILE A 79 2.64 -6.72 1.12
CA ILE A 79 3.98 -6.93 0.59
C ILE A 79 4.68 -7.92 1.52
N TRP A 80 5.10 -9.05 0.96
CA TRP A 80 5.83 -10.08 1.68
C TRP A 80 7.24 -10.23 1.10
N PRO A 81 8.23 -9.48 1.60
CA PRO A 81 9.63 -9.74 1.27
C PRO A 81 10.01 -11.14 1.71
N HIS A 82 10.94 -11.78 1.00
CA HIS A 82 11.45 -13.11 1.39
C HIS A 82 12.23 -13.10 2.72
N THR A 83 12.37 -11.94 3.37
CA THR A 83 12.91 -11.77 4.72
C THR A 83 11.81 -11.54 5.75
N LEU A 84 12.01 -12.08 6.95
CA LEU A 84 11.01 -12.08 8.02
C LEU A 84 10.80 -10.72 8.73
N TYR A 85 11.56 -9.67 8.40
CA TYR A 85 11.60 -8.42 9.18
C TYR A 85 11.00 -7.19 8.48
N SER A 86 10.28 -7.36 7.37
CA SER A 86 10.00 -6.22 6.49
C SER A 86 8.66 -6.23 5.78
N ALA A 87 7.69 -7.00 6.26
CA ALA A 87 6.39 -7.05 5.61
C ALA A 87 5.62 -5.72 5.72
N MET A 88 4.69 -5.52 4.79
CA MET A 88 3.64 -4.51 4.89
C MET A 88 2.29 -5.15 4.71
N LYS A 89 1.33 -4.66 5.48
CA LYS A 89 -0.07 -5.04 5.36
C LYS A 89 -0.95 -3.84 5.67
N ALA A 90 -1.86 -3.59 4.74
CA ALA A 90 -2.96 -2.66 4.93
C ALA A 90 -4.25 -3.45 4.70
N GLN A 91 -5.12 -3.51 5.70
CA GLN A 91 -6.39 -4.23 5.59
C GLN A 91 -7.47 -3.53 6.41
N LYS A 92 -8.73 -3.70 6.00
CA LYS A 92 -9.88 -3.32 6.82
C LYS A 92 -9.84 -4.09 8.14
N LYS A 93 -10.21 -3.44 9.23
CA LYS A 93 -10.36 -4.13 10.52
C LYS A 93 -11.62 -4.99 10.48
N ASP A 94 -11.55 -6.17 11.09
CA ASP A 94 -12.71 -7.06 11.22
C ASP A 94 -13.79 -6.46 12.15
N GLY A 95 -15.05 -6.87 11.96
CA GLY A 95 -16.20 -6.45 12.78
C GLY A 95 -16.88 -5.15 12.32
N ASN A 96 -17.69 -4.54 13.18
CA ASN A 96 -18.46 -3.31 12.89
C ASN A 96 -17.58 -2.04 12.75
N ASN A 97 -16.25 -2.19 12.72
CA ASN A 97 -15.32 -1.06 12.65
C ASN A 97 -15.11 -0.62 11.20
N THR A 98 -15.23 0.67 10.95
CA THR A 98 -14.97 1.30 9.63
C THR A 98 -13.49 1.63 9.39
N GLY A 99 -12.62 1.35 10.36
CA GLY A 99 -11.19 1.68 10.32
C GLY A 99 -10.31 0.60 9.67
N TYR A 100 -9.05 0.96 9.44
CA TYR A 100 -8.06 0.11 8.80
C TYR A 100 -6.87 -0.17 9.70
N ALA A 101 -6.27 -1.35 9.57
CA ALA A 101 -4.98 -1.67 10.17
C ALA A 101 -3.92 -1.54 9.09
N VAL A 102 -3.06 -0.52 9.22
CA VAL A 102 -1.95 -0.26 8.29
C VAL A 102 -0.64 -0.34 9.07
N HIS A 103 0.22 -1.26 8.66
CA HIS A 103 1.55 -1.43 9.23
C HIS A 103 2.56 -1.81 8.15
N TYR A 104 3.82 -1.46 8.41
CA TYR A 104 4.96 -1.74 7.53
C TYR A 104 6.18 -2.06 8.39
N ARG A 105 7.26 -2.57 7.78
CA ARG A 105 8.45 -3.03 8.52
C ARG A 105 8.08 -4.02 9.63
N GLU A 106 7.09 -4.88 9.37
CA GLU A 106 6.67 -5.87 10.35
C GLU A 106 7.68 -7.02 10.41
N ASN A 107 8.01 -7.40 11.64
CA ASN A 107 8.64 -8.67 11.96
C ASN A 107 7.58 -9.79 12.03
N LEU A 108 7.57 -10.68 11.05
CA LEU A 108 6.61 -11.78 10.95
C LEU A 108 6.78 -12.85 12.03
N LYS A 109 7.93 -12.89 12.72
CA LYS A 109 8.14 -13.75 13.90
C LYS A 109 7.66 -13.10 15.19
N ASN A 110 7.51 -11.76 15.22
CA ASN A 110 7.15 -11.03 16.42
C ASN A 110 6.13 -9.92 16.12
N ALA A 111 4.84 -10.24 16.24
CA ALA A 111 3.74 -9.31 16.01
C ALA A 111 3.74 -8.09 16.97
N SER A 112 4.47 -8.15 18.10
CA SER A 112 4.60 -7.01 19.02
C SER A 112 5.46 -5.87 18.47
N GLU A 113 6.29 -6.13 17.45
CA GLU A 113 7.18 -5.14 16.81
C GLU A 113 6.55 -4.45 15.59
N ARG A 114 5.23 -4.52 15.42
CA ARG A 114 4.54 -3.88 14.29
C ARG A 114 4.65 -2.35 14.35
N ASN A 115 5.17 -1.76 13.28
CA ASN A 115 5.12 -0.31 13.11
C ASN A 115 3.79 0.11 12.49
N TYR A 116 2.96 0.81 13.28
CA TYR A 116 1.66 1.32 12.84
C TYR A 116 1.76 2.72 12.24
N VAL A 117 0.94 2.94 11.22
CA VAL A 117 0.69 4.25 10.61
C VAL A 117 -0.80 4.56 10.62
N ASP A 118 -1.14 5.84 10.49
CA ASP A 118 -2.51 6.31 10.60
C ASP A 118 -3.28 6.13 9.29
N ALA A 119 -2.59 6.20 8.14
CA ALA A 119 -3.23 6.04 6.84
C ALA A 119 -2.33 5.41 5.78
N MET A 120 -3.00 4.84 4.77
CA MET A 120 -2.42 4.54 3.47
C MET A 120 -3.25 5.25 2.40
N ASP A 121 -2.58 6.09 1.61
CA ASP A 121 -3.19 6.87 0.54
C ASP A 121 -2.61 6.42 -0.81
N ILE A 122 -3.46 6.43 -1.84
CA ILE A 122 -3.08 6.09 -3.22
C ILE A 122 -3.34 7.32 -4.09
N TYR A 123 -2.28 7.80 -4.72
CA TYR A 123 -2.31 8.91 -5.67
C TYR A 123 -2.00 8.42 -7.07
N ILE A 124 -2.72 8.97 -8.04
CA ILE A 124 -2.33 8.89 -9.44
C ILE A 124 -1.55 10.14 -9.79
N LEU A 125 -0.41 9.94 -10.42
CA LEU A 125 0.42 11.01 -10.94
C LEU A 125 0.13 11.07 -12.44
N LEU A 126 -0.57 12.14 -12.83
CA LEU A 126 -0.83 12.53 -14.21
C LEU A 126 0.25 13.52 -14.66
N THR A 127 0.54 13.53 -15.95
CA THR A 127 1.30 14.60 -16.62
C THR A 127 0.37 15.56 -17.33
#